data_AF-A0A091UIG3-F1
#
_entry.id   AF-A0A091UIG3-F1
#
_cell.length_a   1.000
_cell.length_b   1.000
_cell.length_c   1.000
_cell.angle_alpha   90.00
_cell.angle_beta   90.00
_cell.angle_gamma   90.00
#
_symmetry.space_group_name_H-M   'P 1'
#
loop_
_entity.id
_entity.type
_entity.pdbx_description
1 polymer ?
#
loop_
_entity_poly.entity_id
_entity_poly.type
_entity_poly.pdbx_seq_one_letter_code
_entity_poly.pdbx_strand_id
1 'polypeptide(L)'
;MPKKGGKHAEMGKEMQTQCKRAKVEAACSPSVMNFESPDSLFGSLISPIKQELFFKEYWEQKPLLVQRNDPLLAAYYQSLFQLSDLKELCSQGLYYGRDINICRCVNGKKKVLNKEGKVNYMQLKKDFDQKKATIQFHQPQRFKEELWKIQEKLECYFGSLVGSNVYITPQGSQGLPPHYDDVEVFILQLEGEKHWRLYKPTVHLAREYNVESEDRIGNPTHEFILKPGDLLYFPRGTIHQADTPLGVSYSTHVTISTYQN
;
A
#
# COMPACT_ATOMS: atom_id res chain seq x y z
N MET A 1 41.83 -35.65 -84.01
CA MET A 1 41.44 -34.81 -82.85
C MET A 1 41.25 -33.39 -83.38
N PRO A 2 40.12 -32.66 -83.16
CA PRO A 2 39.42 -32.48 -81.88
C PRO A 2 37.87 -32.28 -81.97
N LYS A 3 37.26 -31.90 -80.82
CA LYS A 3 36.00 -31.15 -80.57
C LYS A 3 34.61 -31.81 -80.73
N LYS A 4 33.88 -31.88 -79.60
CA LYS A 4 32.48 -31.46 -79.34
C LYS A 4 32.32 -31.49 -77.80
N GLY A 5 31.85 -30.48 -77.06
CA GLY A 5 30.98 -29.35 -77.40
C GLY A 5 29.54 -29.67 -76.97
N GLY A 6 29.15 -29.29 -75.75
CA GLY A 6 27.76 -29.30 -75.28
C GLY A 6 27.57 -29.80 -73.84
N LYS A 7 27.41 -28.88 -72.88
CA LYS A 7 26.71 -29.14 -71.62
C LYS A 7 25.75 -27.99 -71.32
N HIS A 8 24.64 -28.42 -70.74
CA HIS A 8 23.38 -27.72 -70.53
C HIS A 8 23.48 -26.49 -69.63
N ALA A 9 22.57 -25.56 -69.88
CA ALA A 9 22.19 -24.47 -69.01
C ALA A 9 21.58 -24.99 -67.70
N GLU A 10 21.94 -24.38 -66.58
CA GLU A 10 21.19 -24.48 -65.33
C GLU A 10 20.97 -23.07 -64.77
N MET A 11 19.69 -22.74 -64.62
CA MET A 11 19.16 -21.49 -64.10
C MET A 11 19.61 -21.25 -62.66
N GLY A 12 19.99 -20.01 -62.37
CA GLY A 12 20.29 -19.54 -61.02
C GLY A 12 19.10 -19.71 -60.08
N LYS A 13 19.35 -20.31 -58.92
CA LYS A 13 18.50 -20.18 -57.73
C LYS A 13 19.05 -19.04 -56.88
N GLU A 14 18.30 -17.95 -56.80
CA GLU A 14 18.50 -16.90 -55.79
C GLU A 14 18.32 -17.50 -54.39
N MET A 15 19.34 -17.35 -53.57
CA MET A 15 19.31 -17.73 -52.16
C MET A 15 18.66 -16.58 -51.38
N GLN A 16 17.36 -16.70 -51.10
CA GLN A 16 16.69 -15.82 -50.13
C GLN A 16 17.23 -16.11 -48.73
N THR A 17 18.18 -15.30 -48.28
CA THR A 17 18.64 -15.29 -46.89
C THR A 17 17.52 -14.73 -46.02
N GLN A 18 16.75 -15.64 -45.42
CA GLN A 18 15.70 -15.29 -44.45
C GLN A 18 16.36 -14.73 -43.18
N CYS A 19 16.16 -13.44 -42.93
CA CYS A 19 16.58 -12.78 -41.69
C CYS A 19 15.79 -13.39 -40.52
N LYS A 20 16.47 -14.21 -39.71
CA LYS A 20 15.90 -14.77 -38.47
C LYS A 20 15.68 -13.62 -37.49
N ARG A 21 14.43 -13.15 -37.38
CA ARG A 21 13.97 -12.33 -36.26
C ARG A 21 14.12 -13.16 -34.99
N ALA A 22 15.10 -12.81 -34.16
CA ALA A 22 15.13 -13.26 -32.78
C ALA A 22 13.82 -12.81 -32.12
N LYS A 23 13.07 -13.76 -31.56
CA LYS A 23 12.02 -13.46 -30.60
C LYS A 23 12.73 -12.78 -29.43
N VAL A 24 12.54 -11.47 -29.31
CA VAL A 24 12.79 -10.76 -28.06
C VAL A 24 11.76 -11.33 -27.10
N GLU A 25 12.21 -12.21 -26.20
CA GLU A 25 11.44 -12.54 -25.00
C GLU A 25 11.04 -11.20 -24.37
N ALA A 26 9.75 -11.06 -24.07
CA ALA A 26 9.21 -9.87 -23.47
C ALA A 26 10.04 -9.56 -22.21
N ALA A 27 10.86 -8.51 -22.30
CA ALA A 27 11.61 -8.02 -21.16
C ALA A 27 10.60 -7.78 -20.05
N CYS A 28 10.73 -8.54 -18.95
CA CYS A 28 10.06 -8.22 -17.71
C CYS A 28 10.34 -6.75 -17.44
N SER A 29 9.29 -5.95 -17.37
CA SER A 29 9.37 -4.60 -16.80
C SER A 29 10.20 -4.68 -15.51
N PRO A 30 11.15 -3.77 -15.25
CA PRO A 30 11.88 -3.77 -13.98
C PRO A 30 10.84 -3.82 -12.86
N SER A 31 10.83 -4.87 -12.05
CA SER A 31 9.80 -5.00 -11.02
C SER A 31 10.05 -3.89 -10.00
N VAL A 32 9.03 -3.07 -9.78
CA VAL A 32 9.06 -1.92 -8.86
C VAL A 32 9.46 -2.38 -7.44
N MET A 33 9.02 -3.56 -7.04
CA MET A 33 9.42 -4.27 -5.82
C MET A 33 10.25 -5.50 -6.19
N ASN A 34 11.27 -5.83 -5.39
CA ASN A 34 12.09 -7.02 -5.61
C ASN A 34 11.56 -8.20 -4.76
N PHE A 35 11.05 -9.25 -5.39
CA PHE A 35 10.49 -10.42 -4.70
C PHE A 35 11.45 -11.63 -4.64
N GLU A 36 12.75 -11.47 -4.94
CA GLU A 36 13.72 -12.57 -4.93
C GLU A 36 13.91 -13.19 -3.53
N SER A 37 13.98 -12.38 -2.47
CA SER A 37 14.12 -12.83 -1.09
C SER A 37 13.35 -11.91 -0.11
N PRO A 38 13.13 -12.32 1.15
CA PRO A 38 12.62 -11.43 2.19
C PRO A 38 13.43 -10.14 2.34
N ASP A 39 14.76 -10.25 2.33
CA ASP A 39 15.68 -9.10 2.40
C ASP A 39 15.56 -8.16 1.20
N SER A 40 15.48 -8.71 -0.01
CA SER A 40 15.38 -7.87 -1.22
C SER A 40 14.02 -7.17 -1.29
N LEU A 41 12.94 -7.81 -0.83
CA LEU A 41 11.62 -7.18 -0.73
C LEU A 41 11.67 -6.01 0.23
N PHE A 42 12.10 -6.24 1.48
CA PHE A 42 12.15 -5.18 2.46
C PHE A 42 13.04 -4.02 2.01
N GLY A 43 14.23 -4.32 1.47
CA GLY A 43 15.12 -3.32 0.91
C GLY A 43 14.48 -2.49 -0.20
N SER A 44 13.72 -3.12 -1.11
CA SER A 44 13.00 -2.39 -2.16
C SER A 44 11.84 -1.55 -1.59
N LEU A 45 11.15 -2.03 -0.55
CA LEU A 45 10.02 -1.35 0.09
C LEU A 45 10.43 0.01 0.67
N ILE A 46 11.54 0.05 1.40
CA ILE A 46 12.03 1.26 2.08
C ILE A 46 13.04 2.07 1.26
N SER A 47 13.34 1.65 0.02
CA SER A 47 14.24 2.36 -0.89
C SER A 47 13.90 3.86 -0.99
N PRO A 48 14.90 4.77 -0.95
CA PRO A 48 16.35 4.51 -1.04
C PRO A 48 17.05 4.27 0.31
N ILE A 49 16.30 4.10 1.41
CA ILE A 49 16.87 3.88 2.74
C ILE A 49 17.48 2.48 2.81
N LYS A 50 18.75 2.41 3.20
CA LYS A 50 19.43 1.12 3.43
C LYS A 50 18.87 0.44 4.67
N GLN A 51 18.75 -0.88 4.64
CA GLN A 51 18.20 -1.67 5.74
C GLN A 51 18.99 -1.47 7.03
N GLU A 52 20.32 -1.46 6.97
CA GLU A 52 21.17 -1.26 8.14
C GLU A 52 20.94 0.12 8.77
N LEU A 53 20.72 1.15 7.94
CA LEU A 53 20.41 2.49 8.41
C LEU A 53 19.01 2.55 9.03
N PHE A 54 18.04 1.87 8.42
CA PHE A 54 16.67 1.78 8.93
C PHE A 54 16.64 1.23 10.35
N PHE A 55 17.24 0.06 10.57
CA PHE A 55 17.26 -0.58 11.89
C PHE A 55 18.09 0.18 12.91
N LYS A 56 19.18 0.83 12.48
CA LYS A 56 20.03 1.60 13.37
C LYS A 56 19.37 2.90 13.84
N GLU A 57 18.67 3.61 12.96
CA GLU A 57 18.26 5.01 13.22
C GLU A 57 16.76 5.23 13.36
N TYR A 58 15.92 4.33 12.83
CA TYR A 58 14.47 4.54 12.72
C TYR A 58 13.67 3.50 13.47
N TRP A 59 13.98 2.22 13.27
CA TRP A 59 13.24 1.11 13.89
C TRP A 59 13.13 1.31 15.41
N GLU A 60 11.90 1.29 15.92
CA GLU A 60 11.55 1.50 17.33
C GLU A 60 12.03 2.84 17.95
N GLN A 61 12.46 3.80 17.12
CA GLN A 61 13.07 5.04 17.59
C GLN A 61 12.33 6.29 17.12
N LYS A 62 12.10 6.43 15.81
CA LYS A 62 11.50 7.64 15.24
C LYS A 62 10.81 7.39 13.90
N PRO A 63 9.86 8.25 13.50
CA PRO A 63 9.23 8.17 12.18
C PRO A 63 10.23 8.28 11.03
N LEU A 64 9.94 7.57 9.94
CA LEU A 64 10.61 7.67 8.65
C LEU A 64 9.57 8.04 7.58
N LEU A 65 9.76 9.19 6.93
CA LEU A 65 8.98 9.59 5.77
C LEU A 65 9.82 9.42 4.49
N VAL A 66 9.31 8.66 3.53
CA VAL A 66 9.91 8.51 2.20
C VAL A 66 8.93 9.03 1.16
N GLN A 67 9.10 10.31 0.80
CA GLN A 67 8.34 10.95 -0.28
C GLN A 67 9.02 10.67 -1.61
N ARG A 68 8.24 10.20 -2.59
CA ARG A 68 8.71 9.75 -3.89
C ARG A 68 7.97 10.47 -5.00
N ASN A 69 8.60 10.52 -6.17
CA ASN A 69 7.98 11.03 -7.39
C ASN A 69 8.26 10.06 -8.54
N ASP A 70 7.91 8.79 -8.32
CA ASP A 70 8.07 7.70 -9.29
C ASP A 70 6.68 7.24 -9.78
N PRO A 71 6.32 7.54 -11.04
CA PRO A 71 5.04 7.17 -11.60
C PRO A 71 4.79 5.65 -11.68
N LEU A 72 5.85 4.84 -11.86
CA LEU A 72 5.72 3.38 -11.93
C LEU A 72 5.43 2.82 -10.54
N LEU A 73 6.12 3.33 -9.52
CA LEU A 73 5.86 2.95 -8.13
C LEU A 73 4.48 3.41 -7.65
N ALA A 74 4.07 4.63 -8.01
CA ALA A 74 2.72 5.12 -7.71
C ALA A 74 1.64 4.21 -8.32
N ALA A 75 1.80 3.81 -9.58
CA ALA A 75 0.88 2.90 -10.25
C ALA A 75 0.90 1.50 -9.61
N TYR A 76 2.07 1.01 -9.19
CA TYR A 76 2.20 -0.26 -8.49
C TYR A 76 1.49 -0.21 -7.12
N TYR A 77 1.70 0.82 -6.30
CA TYR A 77 1.00 1.00 -5.01
C TYR A 77 -0.51 1.06 -5.22
N GLN A 78 -0.98 1.86 -6.18
CA GLN A 78 -2.42 1.91 -6.50
C GLN A 78 -2.99 0.51 -6.85
N SER A 79 -2.23 -0.36 -7.52
CA SER A 79 -2.69 -1.70 -7.87
C SER A 79 -2.93 -2.62 -6.65
N LEU A 80 -2.32 -2.34 -5.49
CA LEU A 80 -2.41 -3.18 -4.29
C LEU A 80 -3.83 -3.25 -3.72
N PHE A 81 -4.55 -2.13 -3.72
CA PHE A 81 -5.95 -2.04 -3.32
C PHE A 81 -6.55 -0.72 -3.81
N GLN A 82 -7.74 -0.77 -4.41
CA GLN A 82 -8.45 0.41 -4.89
C GLN A 82 -9.84 0.54 -4.26
N LEU A 83 -10.37 1.76 -4.18
CA LEU A 83 -11.78 1.97 -3.81
C LEU A 83 -12.75 1.19 -4.71
N SER A 84 -12.40 1.03 -5.99
CA SER A 84 -13.18 0.28 -6.99
C SER A 84 -13.28 -1.23 -6.69
N ASP A 85 -12.32 -1.81 -5.96
CA ASP A 85 -12.32 -3.23 -5.58
C ASP A 85 -13.47 -3.59 -4.65
N LEU A 86 -13.96 -2.63 -3.85
CA LEU A 86 -14.97 -2.87 -2.81
C LEU A 86 -16.26 -3.47 -3.35
N LYS A 87 -16.65 -3.14 -4.59
CA LYS A 87 -17.88 -3.66 -5.19
C LYS A 87 -17.80 -5.18 -5.34
N GLU A 88 -16.71 -5.66 -5.90
CA GLU A 88 -16.48 -7.09 -6.11
C GLU A 88 -16.22 -7.79 -4.78
N LEU A 89 -15.41 -7.21 -3.89
CA LEU A 89 -15.14 -7.80 -2.58
C LEU A 89 -16.43 -7.97 -1.75
N CYS A 90 -17.35 -7.00 -1.78
CA CYS A 90 -18.64 -7.15 -1.09
C CYS A 90 -19.50 -8.28 -1.67
N SER A 91 -19.36 -8.62 -2.96
CA SER A 91 -20.09 -9.72 -3.61
C SER A 91 -19.72 -11.08 -3.00
N GLN A 92 -18.50 -11.20 -2.45
CA GLN A 92 -17.95 -12.41 -1.82
C GLN A 92 -18.45 -12.64 -0.38
N GLY A 93 -19.29 -11.76 0.16
CA GLY A 93 -19.96 -11.97 1.46
C GLY A 93 -19.16 -11.52 2.67
N LEU A 94 -18.71 -10.26 2.67
CA LEU A 94 -18.06 -9.61 3.81
C LEU A 94 -19.04 -9.25 4.93
N TYR A 95 -18.54 -9.13 6.16
CA TYR A 95 -19.32 -8.77 7.35
C TYR A 95 -18.77 -7.52 8.03
N TYR A 96 -19.67 -6.70 8.57
CA TYR A 96 -19.28 -5.58 9.42
C TYR A 96 -18.59 -6.07 10.70
N GLY A 97 -17.63 -5.30 11.20
CA GLY A 97 -16.84 -5.65 12.39
C GLY A 97 -15.72 -6.65 12.09
N ARG A 98 -16.05 -7.75 11.39
CA ARG A 98 -15.09 -8.78 11.00
C ARG A 98 -14.18 -8.31 9.86
N ASP A 99 -14.78 -7.94 8.73
CA ASP A 99 -14.04 -7.62 7.49
C ASP A 99 -13.97 -6.13 7.22
N ILE A 100 -15.05 -5.39 7.52
CA ILE A 100 -15.14 -3.94 7.27
C ILE A 100 -15.69 -3.21 8.48
N ASN A 101 -15.03 -2.11 8.83
CA ASN A 101 -15.52 -1.10 9.75
C ASN A 101 -15.82 0.21 9.01
N ILE A 102 -16.85 0.93 9.46
CA ILE A 102 -17.19 2.27 9.02
C ILE A 102 -17.11 3.21 10.20
N CYS A 103 -16.32 4.25 10.07
CA CYS A 103 -16.10 5.18 11.17
C CYS A 103 -15.96 6.62 10.69
N ARG A 104 -16.19 7.56 11.60
CA ARG A 104 -15.92 8.98 11.40
C ARG A 104 -15.42 9.59 12.71
N CYS A 105 -14.47 10.51 12.62
CA CYS A 105 -14.08 11.33 13.75
C CYS A 105 -15.09 12.46 13.93
N VAL A 106 -15.69 12.56 15.11
CA VAL A 106 -16.62 13.63 15.48
C VAL A 106 -16.22 14.14 16.86
N ASN A 107 -15.83 15.42 16.94
CA ASN A 107 -15.41 16.08 18.18
C ASN A 107 -14.32 15.28 18.93
N GLY A 108 -13.26 14.88 18.22
CA GLY A 108 -12.15 14.12 18.80
C GLY A 108 -12.49 12.68 19.22
N LYS A 109 -13.65 12.14 18.80
CA LYS A 109 -14.06 10.75 19.13
C LYS A 109 -14.37 9.94 17.88
N LYS A 110 -13.99 8.66 17.90
CA LYS A 110 -14.35 7.69 16.86
C LYS A 110 -15.83 7.32 16.99
N LYS A 111 -16.63 7.68 15.99
CA LYS A 111 -18.02 7.22 15.85
C LYS A 111 -18.08 6.07 14.87
N VAL A 112 -18.42 4.87 15.34
CA VAL A 112 -18.63 3.68 14.50
C VAL A 112 -20.03 3.73 13.88
N LEU A 113 -20.14 3.41 12.60
CA LEU A 113 -21.38 3.42 11.81
C LEU A 113 -21.75 2.04 11.24
N ASN A 114 -21.07 0.98 11.72
CA ASN A 114 -21.32 -0.40 11.32
C ASN A 114 -22.80 -0.77 11.42
N LYS A 115 -23.24 -1.66 10.52
CA LYS A 115 -24.52 -2.35 10.61
C LYS A 115 -24.29 -3.77 11.11
N GLU A 116 -25.38 -4.47 11.41
CA GLU A 116 -25.31 -5.90 11.72
C GLU A 116 -25.23 -6.72 10.44
N GLY A 117 -24.48 -7.83 10.49
CA GLY A 117 -24.43 -8.81 9.42
C GLY A 117 -23.57 -8.41 8.21
N LYS A 118 -24.02 -8.83 7.02
CA LYS A 118 -23.27 -8.69 5.76
C LYS A 118 -23.17 -7.24 5.30
N VAL A 119 -22.04 -6.90 4.70
CA VAL A 119 -21.80 -5.59 4.08
C VAL A 119 -22.51 -5.53 2.74
N ASN A 120 -23.36 -4.52 2.55
CA ASN A 120 -23.96 -4.19 1.27
C ASN A 120 -23.18 -3.02 0.64
N TYR A 121 -22.66 -3.19 -0.58
CA TYR A 121 -21.86 -2.18 -1.28
C TYR A 121 -22.61 -0.84 -1.46
N MET A 122 -23.91 -0.86 -1.75
CA MET A 122 -24.67 0.39 -1.92
C MET A 122 -24.80 1.16 -0.60
N GLN A 123 -24.95 0.45 0.51
CA GLN A 123 -24.95 1.06 1.84
C GLN A 123 -23.57 1.62 2.19
N LEU A 124 -22.51 0.86 1.89
CA LEU A 124 -21.11 1.27 2.07
C LEU A 124 -20.81 2.58 1.33
N LYS A 125 -21.17 2.62 0.04
CA LYS A 125 -21.02 3.80 -0.82
C LYS A 125 -21.84 4.98 -0.31
N LYS A 126 -23.08 4.74 0.14
CA LYS A 126 -23.95 5.79 0.72
C LYS A 126 -23.31 6.41 1.98
N ASP A 127 -22.79 5.60 2.88
CA ASP A 127 -22.15 6.09 4.11
C ASP A 127 -20.84 6.86 3.80
N PHE A 128 -20.07 6.39 2.83
CA PHE A 128 -18.88 7.07 2.33
C PHE A 128 -19.23 8.45 1.73
N ASP A 129 -20.14 8.50 0.75
CA ASP A 129 -20.46 9.72 0.00
C ASP A 129 -21.22 10.75 0.86
N GLN A 130 -22.25 10.30 1.57
CA GLN A 130 -23.22 11.19 2.24
C GLN A 130 -22.82 11.50 3.68
N LYS A 131 -22.27 10.52 4.41
CA LYS A 131 -21.91 10.71 5.82
C LYS A 131 -20.46 11.09 6.01
N LYS A 132 -19.67 11.14 4.93
CA LYS A 132 -18.22 11.37 4.96
C LYS A 132 -17.51 10.38 5.89
N ALA A 133 -17.93 9.12 5.82
CA ALA A 133 -17.38 8.07 6.65
C ALA A 133 -16.14 7.44 6.00
N THR A 134 -15.15 7.10 6.83
CA THR A 134 -14.00 6.29 6.44
C THR A 134 -14.36 4.81 6.46
N ILE A 135 -13.94 4.10 5.42
CA ILE A 135 -13.99 2.65 5.31
C ILE A 135 -12.66 2.09 5.80
N GLN A 136 -12.69 1.17 6.75
CA GLN A 136 -11.54 0.40 7.21
C GLN A 136 -11.78 -1.06 6.82
N PHE A 137 -10.94 -1.61 5.95
CA PHE A 137 -11.00 -3.00 5.49
C PHE A 137 -9.89 -3.80 6.17
N HIS A 138 -10.26 -4.90 6.83
CA HIS A 138 -9.33 -5.73 7.58
C HIS A 138 -8.79 -6.89 6.74
N GLN A 139 -7.48 -7.10 6.84
CA GLN A 139 -6.78 -8.24 6.26
C GLN A 139 -7.07 -8.43 4.74
N PRO A 140 -6.80 -7.40 3.91
CA PRO A 140 -7.01 -7.43 2.46
C PRO A 140 -6.19 -8.50 1.73
N GLN A 141 -5.08 -8.97 2.29
CA GLN A 141 -4.27 -10.04 1.72
C GLN A 141 -5.02 -11.36 1.53
N ARG A 142 -6.14 -11.56 2.23
CA ARG A 142 -7.04 -12.70 2.01
C ARG A 142 -7.66 -12.71 0.61
N PHE A 143 -7.70 -11.55 -0.05
CA PHE A 143 -8.36 -11.34 -1.33
C PHE A 143 -7.44 -10.74 -2.40
N LYS A 144 -6.33 -10.11 -1.99
CA LYS A 144 -5.38 -9.42 -2.88
C LYS A 144 -4.05 -10.16 -2.86
N GLU A 145 -3.80 -10.92 -3.93
CA GLU A 145 -2.61 -11.79 -4.07
C GLU A 145 -1.29 -11.03 -3.89
N GLU A 146 -1.19 -9.81 -4.42
CA GLU A 146 0.04 -9.01 -4.32
C GLU A 146 0.32 -8.58 -2.88
N LEU A 147 -0.71 -8.20 -2.11
CA LEU A 147 -0.59 -7.91 -0.68
C LEU A 147 -0.22 -9.17 0.12
N TRP A 148 -0.73 -10.35 -0.28
CA TRP A 148 -0.32 -11.61 0.32
C TRP A 148 1.17 -11.90 0.09
N LYS A 149 1.67 -11.75 -1.14
CA LYS A 149 3.10 -11.93 -1.45
C LYS A 149 4.00 -10.97 -0.68
N ILE A 150 3.57 -9.70 -0.53
CA ILE A 150 4.31 -8.71 0.26
C ILE A 150 4.32 -9.15 1.73
N GLN A 151 3.16 -9.43 2.32
CA GLN A 151 3.06 -9.74 3.74
C GLN A 151 3.79 -11.04 4.10
N GLU A 152 3.68 -12.10 3.30
CA GLU A 152 4.37 -13.37 3.53
C GLU A 152 5.90 -13.19 3.61
N LYS A 153 6.49 -12.46 2.66
CA LYS A 153 7.92 -12.16 2.70
C LYS A 153 8.31 -11.27 3.87
N LEU A 154 7.47 -10.30 4.23
CA LEU A 154 7.72 -9.49 5.42
C LEU A 154 7.59 -10.31 6.71
N GLU A 155 6.71 -11.31 6.79
CA GLU A 155 6.64 -12.27 7.91
C GLU A 155 7.95 -13.05 8.04
N CYS A 156 8.48 -13.56 6.92
CA CYS A 156 9.79 -14.21 6.89
C CYS A 156 10.92 -13.27 7.32
N TYR A 157 10.88 -12.01 6.89
CA TYR A 157 11.91 -11.02 7.20
C TYR A 157 11.91 -10.61 8.68
N PHE A 158 10.73 -10.32 9.22
CA PHE A 158 10.59 -9.81 10.58
C PHE A 158 10.55 -10.90 11.65
N GLY A 159 10.24 -12.15 11.29
CA GLY A 159 10.04 -13.24 12.25
C GLY A 159 8.82 -13.02 13.16
N SER A 160 7.84 -12.25 12.69
CA SER A 160 6.61 -11.88 13.38
C SER A 160 5.46 -11.96 12.39
N LEU A 161 4.23 -12.15 12.89
CA LEU A 161 3.03 -12.00 12.07
C LEU A 161 2.99 -10.61 11.44
N VAL A 162 2.51 -10.53 10.20
CA VAL A 162 2.32 -9.28 9.46
C VAL A 162 0.88 -9.20 8.99
N GLY A 163 0.13 -8.30 9.60
CA GLY A 163 -1.23 -7.96 9.20
C GLY A 163 -1.27 -6.73 8.31
N SER A 164 -2.46 -6.43 7.76
CA SER A 164 -2.70 -5.12 7.18
C SER A 164 -4.16 -4.67 7.28
N ASN A 165 -4.35 -3.35 7.25
CA ASN A 165 -5.65 -2.70 7.15
C ASN A 165 -5.61 -1.65 6.03
N VAL A 166 -6.65 -1.62 5.21
CA VAL A 166 -6.84 -0.55 4.21
C VAL A 166 -7.80 0.49 4.77
N TYR A 167 -7.46 1.78 4.58
CA TYR A 167 -8.30 2.90 4.98
C TYR A 167 -8.63 3.76 3.77
N ILE A 168 -9.92 3.98 3.53
CA ILE A 168 -10.42 4.82 2.45
C ILE A 168 -11.24 5.95 3.06
N THR A 169 -10.77 7.19 2.91
CA THR A 169 -11.35 8.39 3.56
C THR A 169 -11.78 9.40 2.50
N PRO A 170 -13.06 9.82 2.46
CA PRO A 170 -13.55 10.77 1.46
C PRO A 170 -13.02 12.19 1.72
N GLN A 171 -13.08 13.04 0.69
CA GLN A 171 -12.70 14.45 0.76
C GLN A 171 -13.19 15.19 2.02
N GLY A 172 -12.33 16.04 2.57
CA GLY A 172 -12.65 16.97 3.65
C GLY A 172 -13.12 16.27 4.92
N SER A 173 -12.56 15.10 5.22
CA SER A 173 -13.01 14.29 6.33
C SER A 173 -11.88 13.55 7.03
N GLN A 174 -12.14 13.19 8.30
CA GLN A 174 -11.24 12.45 9.17
C GLN A 174 -11.98 11.22 9.72
N GLY A 175 -11.36 10.05 9.60
CA GLY A 175 -11.94 8.78 10.04
C GLY A 175 -11.76 8.52 11.53
N LEU A 176 -10.54 8.76 12.03
CA LEU A 176 -10.10 8.40 13.37
C LEU A 176 -9.58 9.64 14.11
N PRO A 177 -9.85 9.77 15.42
CA PRO A 177 -9.22 10.79 16.26
C PRO A 177 -7.72 10.51 16.44
N PRO A 178 -6.93 11.41 17.03
CA PRO A 178 -5.55 11.11 17.43
C PRO A 178 -5.49 9.85 18.29
N HIS A 179 -4.55 8.97 17.97
CA HIS A 179 -4.33 7.72 18.70
C HIS A 179 -2.91 7.21 18.47
N TYR A 180 -2.51 6.22 19.24
CA TYR A 180 -1.37 5.38 18.94
C TYR A 180 -1.77 3.91 18.92
N ASP A 181 -1.04 3.12 18.14
CA ASP A 181 -1.22 1.67 18.04
C ASP A 181 -0.15 0.92 18.84
N ASP A 182 -0.35 -0.39 19.00
CA ASP A 182 0.50 -1.36 19.69
C ASP A 182 1.45 -2.14 18.77
N VAL A 183 1.57 -1.69 17.52
CA VAL A 183 2.30 -2.38 16.44
C VAL A 183 3.23 -1.43 15.69
N GLU A 184 4.29 -1.98 15.12
CA GLU A 184 5.14 -1.28 14.17
C GLU A 184 4.39 -1.19 12.83
N VAL A 185 4.37 -0.01 12.19
CA VAL A 185 3.56 0.20 10.99
C VAL A 185 4.34 0.76 9.81
N PHE A 186 4.03 0.25 8.62
CA PHE A 186 4.43 0.77 7.32
C PHE A 186 3.18 1.14 6.53
N ILE A 187 3.02 2.42 6.27
CA ILE A 187 1.88 3.00 5.55
C ILE A 187 2.31 3.27 4.11
N LEU A 188 1.59 2.67 3.17
CA LEU A 188 1.77 2.88 1.74
C LEU A 188 0.55 3.65 1.21
N GLN A 189 0.79 4.84 0.68
CA GLN A 189 -0.26 5.65 0.10
C GLN A 189 -0.58 5.16 -1.32
N LEU A 190 -1.84 4.76 -1.56
CA LEU A 190 -2.24 4.05 -2.78
C LEU A 190 -3.00 4.97 -3.74
N GLU A 191 -3.96 5.75 -3.24
CA GLU A 191 -4.80 6.65 -4.04
C GLU A 191 -4.99 7.99 -3.36
N GLY A 192 -5.04 9.06 -4.15
CA GLY A 192 -5.25 10.42 -3.67
C GLY A 192 -4.18 10.90 -2.68
N GLU A 193 -4.51 11.94 -1.92
CA GLU A 193 -3.59 12.56 -0.96
C GLU A 193 -4.19 12.58 0.45
N LYS A 194 -3.33 12.42 1.47
CA LYS A 194 -3.76 12.48 2.87
C LYS A 194 -2.84 13.35 3.69
N HIS A 195 -3.42 14.23 4.49
CA HIS A 195 -2.71 15.05 5.45
C HIS A 195 -2.48 14.27 6.73
N TRP A 196 -1.22 14.16 7.14
CA TRP A 196 -0.78 13.41 8.32
C TRP A 196 -0.10 14.33 9.31
N ARG A 197 -0.42 14.12 10.59
CA ARG A 197 0.24 14.76 11.73
C ARG A 197 0.70 13.69 12.70
N LEU A 198 1.99 13.69 13.05
CA LEU A 198 2.60 12.77 14.02
C LEU A 198 3.07 13.54 15.25
N TYR A 199 2.92 12.96 16.43
CA TYR A 199 3.21 13.59 17.71
C TYR A 199 4.13 12.69 18.54
N LYS A 200 4.70 13.26 19.60
CA LYS A 200 5.51 12.48 20.54
C LYS A 200 4.64 11.44 21.24
N PRO A 201 5.16 10.23 21.51
CA PRO A 201 4.44 9.22 22.29
C PRO A 201 4.19 9.72 23.72
N THR A 202 2.98 9.52 24.22
CA THR A 202 2.66 9.59 25.67
C THR A 202 3.12 8.33 26.38
N VAL A 203 3.12 7.20 25.67
CA VAL A 203 3.67 5.91 26.08
C VAL A 203 4.66 5.43 25.03
N HIS A 204 5.96 5.42 25.36
CA HIS A 204 7.00 4.99 24.44
C HIS A 204 6.93 3.47 24.21
N LEU A 205 6.95 3.04 22.94
CA LEU A 205 6.81 1.64 22.53
C LEU A 205 5.62 0.93 23.19
N ALA A 206 4.47 1.61 23.16
CA ALA A 206 3.22 1.15 23.75
C ALA A 206 2.85 -0.27 23.28
N ARG A 207 2.35 -1.09 24.21
CA ARG A 207 1.89 -2.46 23.94
C ARG A 207 0.37 -2.58 23.84
N GLU A 208 -0.32 -1.44 23.90
CA GLU A 208 -1.77 -1.35 23.85
C GLU A 208 -2.15 -0.18 22.94
N TYR A 209 -3.31 -0.29 22.30
CA TYR A 209 -3.93 0.80 21.55
C TYR A 209 -4.54 1.84 22.50
N ASN A 210 -4.43 3.12 22.19
CA ASN A 210 -5.17 4.16 22.92
C ASN A 210 -5.53 5.37 22.05
N VAL A 211 -6.70 5.96 22.32
CA VAL A 211 -7.12 7.25 21.76
C VAL A 211 -6.65 8.38 22.66
N GLU A 212 -6.08 9.42 22.06
CA GLU A 212 -5.54 10.56 22.77
C GLU A 212 -6.35 11.83 22.50
N SER A 213 -6.43 12.68 23.53
CA SER A 213 -7.11 13.97 23.44
C SER A 213 -6.18 15.01 22.79
N GLU A 214 -6.67 15.76 21.82
CA GLU A 214 -5.91 16.83 21.15
C GLU A 214 -5.31 17.85 22.14
N ASP A 215 -5.99 18.09 23.27
CA ASP A 215 -5.52 19.02 24.31
C ASP A 215 -4.27 18.50 25.07
N ARG A 216 -3.90 17.21 24.90
CA ARG A 216 -2.82 16.54 25.66
C ARG A 216 -1.62 16.13 24.82
N ILE A 217 -1.74 16.13 23.49
CA ILE A 217 -0.70 15.62 22.58
C ILE A 217 0.31 16.68 22.12
N GLY A 218 0.02 17.96 22.39
CA GLY A 218 0.89 19.09 22.02
C GLY A 218 0.95 19.34 20.51
N ASN A 219 2.02 19.97 20.06
CA ASN A 219 2.22 20.28 18.64
C ASN A 219 2.72 19.05 17.86
N PRO A 220 2.35 18.91 16.57
CA PRO A 220 2.91 17.88 15.71
C PRO A 220 4.45 17.97 15.66
N THR A 221 5.11 16.83 15.79
CA THR A 221 6.53 16.67 15.49
C THR A 221 6.80 16.65 13.99
N HIS A 222 5.83 16.15 13.22
CA HIS A 222 5.86 16.08 11.77
C HIS A 222 4.46 16.36 11.23
N GLU A 223 4.40 17.08 10.13
CA GLU A 223 3.16 17.41 9.43
C GLU A 223 3.45 17.42 7.93
N PHE A 224 2.74 16.61 7.15
CA PHE A 224 3.02 16.40 5.73
C PHE A 224 1.81 15.83 4.97
N ILE A 225 1.88 15.88 3.65
CA ILE A 225 0.93 15.23 2.75
C ILE A 225 1.58 13.98 2.15
N LEU A 226 0.92 12.82 2.28
CA LEU A 226 1.28 11.62 1.53
C LEU A 226 0.54 11.58 0.19
N LYS A 227 1.24 11.16 -0.86
CA LYS A 227 0.75 10.98 -2.24
C LYS A 227 1.03 9.55 -2.73
N PRO A 228 0.38 9.08 -3.81
CA PRO A 228 0.56 7.70 -4.27
C PRO A 228 2.03 7.34 -4.51
N GLY A 229 2.48 6.22 -3.93
CA GLY A 229 3.88 5.78 -3.98
C GLY A 229 4.73 6.17 -2.77
N ASP A 230 4.25 7.09 -1.93
CA ASP A 230 4.94 7.46 -0.69
C ASP A 230 4.84 6.34 0.36
N LEU A 231 5.87 6.24 1.20
CA LEU A 231 5.91 5.37 2.36
C LEU A 231 6.12 6.19 3.64
N LEU A 232 5.39 5.82 4.68
CA LEU A 232 5.58 6.31 6.04
C LEU A 232 5.76 5.13 6.99
N TYR A 233 6.82 5.16 7.79
CA TYR A 233 6.98 4.27 8.93
C TYR A 233 6.97 5.07 10.22
N PHE A 234 6.40 4.51 11.29
CA PHE A 234 6.62 4.98 12.65
C PHE A 234 6.43 3.83 13.66
N PRO A 235 7.11 3.91 14.81
CA PRO A 235 7.03 2.87 15.83
C PRO A 235 5.73 2.96 16.64
N ARG A 236 5.35 1.84 17.25
CA ARG A 236 4.21 1.76 18.18
C ARG A 236 4.33 2.80 19.31
N GLY A 237 3.19 3.31 19.76
CA GLY A 237 3.13 4.46 20.68
C GLY A 237 3.24 5.83 19.99
N THR A 238 3.67 5.92 18.72
CA THR A 238 3.64 7.20 17.98
C THR A 238 2.20 7.66 17.78
N ILE A 239 1.85 8.76 18.43
CA ILE A 239 0.53 9.36 18.27
C ILE A 239 0.42 9.93 16.85
N HIS A 240 -0.68 9.65 16.18
CA HIS A 240 -0.94 10.12 14.83
C HIS A 240 -2.41 10.41 14.57
N GLN A 241 -2.65 11.32 13.63
CA GLN A 241 -3.96 11.52 13.02
C GLN A 241 -3.82 11.92 11.55
N ALA A 242 -4.85 11.62 10.77
CA ALA A 242 -4.85 11.93 9.35
C ALA A 242 -6.24 12.29 8.80
N ASP A 243 -6.28 13.28 7.92
CA ASP A 243 -7.47 13.79 7.24
C ASP A 243 -7.25 13.89 5.73
N THR A 244 -8.31 13.68 4.94
CA THR A 244 -8.25 13.89 3.49
C THR A 244 -8.53 15.37 3.21
N PRO A 245 -7.61 16.12 2.56
CA PRO A 245 -7.80 17.55 2.28
C PRO A 245 -9.04 17.86 1.43
N LEU A 246 -9.52 19.10 1.49
CA LEU A 246 -10.47 19.63 0.49
C LEU A 246 -9.79 19.67 -0.89
N GLY A 247 -10.56 19.46 -1.96
CA GLY A 247 -10.07 19.36 -3.33
C GLY A 247 -9.62 17.96 -3.78
N VAL A 248 -9.32 17.06 -2.84
CA VAL A 248 -8.94 15.66 -3.12
C VAL A 248 -10.17 14.77 -2.98
N SER A 249 -10.59 14.05 -4.03
CA SER A 249 -11.85 13.28 -4.03
C SER A 249 -11.95 12.27 -2.87
N TYR A 250 -10.89 11.51 -2.64
CA TYR A 250 -10.70 10.58 -1.53
C TYR A 250 -9.22 10.23 -1.38
N SER A 251 -8.87 9.56 -0.28
CA SER A 251 -7.56 8.95 -0.09
C SER A 251 -7.71 7.48 0.28
N THR A 252 -6.85 6.64 -0.29
CA THR A 252 -6.67 5.22 0.05
C THR A 252 -5.23 4.98 0.49
N HIS A 253 -5.03 4.34 1.64
CA HIS A 253 -3.74 3.79 2.03
C HIS A 253 -3.90 2.39 2.64
N VAL A 254 -2.85 1.58 2.55
CA VAL A 254 -2.73 0.35 3.35
C VAL A 254 -1.72 0.58 4.47
N THR A 255 -2.08 0.18 5.68
CA THR A 255 -1.18 0.08 6.82
C THR A 255 -0.80 -1.38 6.97
N ILE A 256 0.46 -1.70 6.71
CA ILE A 256 1.06 -3.01 7.01
C ILE A 256 1.61 -2.93 8.42
N SER A 257 1.29 -3.90 9.28
CA SER A 257 1.62 -3.86 10.70
C SER A 257 2.24 -5.16 11.20
N THR A 258 3.22 -5.06 12.09
CA THR A 258 3.93 -6.22 12.67
C THR A 258 4.40 -5.93 14.10
N TYR A 259 5.07 -6.90 14.75
CA TYR A 259 5.64 -6.75 16.09
C TYR A 259 4.61 -6.44 17.18
N GLN A 260 3.40 -7.01 17.05
CA GLN A 260 2.44 -7.03 18.15
C GLN A 260 2.98 -7.96 19.25
N ASN A 261 3.02 -7.48 20.50
CA ASN A 261 3.48 -8.27 21.65
C ASN A 261 2.41 -9.25 22.14
#